data_AF-A0A923ZI88-F1
#
_entry.id   AF-A0A923ZI88-F1
#
_cell.length_a   1.000
_cell.length_b   1.000
_cell.length_c   1.000
_cell.angle_alpha   90.00
_cell.angle_beta   90.00
_cell.angle_gamma   90.00
#
_symmetry.space_group_name_H-M   'P 1'
#
loop_
_entity.id
_entity.type
_entity.pdbx_description
1 polymer ?
#
loop_
_entity_poly.entity_id
_entity_poly.type
_entity_poly.pdbx_seq_one_letter_code
_entity_poly.pdbx_strand_id
1 'polypeptide(L)'
;MSLQLKRYTRCISALSLVLLLPWNIILCCGPSLSNDEDRFLLFNDAIDGNFGIKLSTYSEALFYIDEAENHPDFKRNCSEWKKYTNNKASEKDIYVVQYQTPPQLFLDAYTLNNWQGFKGNSFIQWLALKQNRTALDYMALAKQAEAVDILNADPWDTTVERKKQAVMMLANLNYKRIANAPVYLQQRYAFQAIKLWYYVGADETPAMQKLQQVYLKHLEGNNTIVAAWAKIYFAMVQKDPTQTTLYLLKAFDESEEKKQFSFLRIEKNDLSALEKVTKNAYTKSLIHTMSAIKTNGRALEHIKPVATLTPESKFLPILIGREINKLETWLSTPRILGFYDNYWDEKYNYKTTAQHQILEKKDAAYLNQFIEFLIAHNKKHSRPALQLALVHLYNIQQNYAAARRLLDQLPVYCNKHYETQKLIEQVIVTAHIEDIGKETVKEKLAINMNRLLRLNPSFKKRLNKETYQSWEDENAERSDDISELLLILSRAYKKKGDLLTSGLLYTKANITTNAYDGWQETDIGYDHIAWYDRFAKPSTIDGLLALKHTINKTAFEKLLSPSLWAKDDMYKDLKRNYVF
;
A
#
# COMPACT_ATOMS: atom_id res chain seq x y z
N MET A 1 -48.18 -56.56 27.30
CA MET A 1 -46.71 -56.30 27.27
C MET A 1 -46.19 -55.66 25.97
N SER A 2 -47.00 -55.47 24.90
CA SER A 2 -46.49 -55.01 23.59
C SER A 2 -46.52 -53.49 23.32
N LEU A 3 -47.26 -52.70 24.11
CA LEU A 3 -47.39 -51.25 23.92
C LEU A 3 -46.31 -50.43 24.65
N GLN A 4 -45.84 -50.90 25.80
CA GLN A 4 -44.75 -50.24 26.53
C GLN A 4 -43.41 -50.40 25.81
N LEU A 5 -43.09 -51.58 25.26
CA LEU A 5 -41.86 -51.80 24.48
C LEU A 5 -41.76 -50.86 23.26
N LYS A 6 -42.87 -50.56 22.59
CA LYS A 6 -42.92 -49.63 21.44
C LYS A 6 -42.67 -48.17 21.82
N ARG A 7 -43.04 -47.76 23.04
CA ARG A 7 -42.72 -46.41 23.57
C ARG A 7 -41.24 -46.31 23.94
N TYR A 8 -40.68 -47.34 24.57
CA TYR A 8 -39.25 -47.38 24.91
C TYR A 8 -38.36 -47.42 23.66
N THR A 9 -38.71 -48.19 22.63
CA THR A 9 -37.93 -48.19 21.38
C THR A 9 -37.97 -46.82 20.68
N ARG A 10 -39.11 -46.12 20.64
CA ARG A 10 -39.17 -44.76 20.08
C ARG A 10 -38.36 -43.74 20.87
N CYS A 11 -38.38 -43.80 22.20
CA CYS A 11 -37.57 -42.92 23.04
C CYS A 11 -36.07 -43.23 22.91
N ILE A 12 -35.68 -44.51 22.87
CA ILE A 12 -34.29 -44.93 22.67
C ILE A 12 -33.82 -44.54 21.26
N SER A 13 -34.62 -44.72 20.21
CA SER A 13 -34.26 -44.27 18.85
C SER A 13 -34.14 -42.75 18.74
N ALA A 14 -34.99 -41.97 19.40
CA ALA A 14 -34.87 -40.51 19.45
C ALA A 14 -33.64 -40.06 20.25
N LEU A 15 -33.34 -40.70 21.39
CA LEU A 15 -32.13 -40.46 22.17
C LEU A 15 -30.87 -40.87 21.40
N SER A 16 -30.95 -41.96 20.63
CA SER A 16 -29.86 -42.44 19.77
C SER A 16 -29.61 -41.48 18.61
N LEU A 17 -30.65 -40.88 18.02
CA LEU A 17 -30.48 -39.85 17.00
C LEU A 17 -29.86 -38.56 17.57
N VAL A 18 -30.18 -38.20 18.81
CA VAL A 18 -29.57 -37.03 19.49
C VAL A 18 -28.14 -37.32 19.97
N LEU A 19 -27.82 -38.58 20.33
CA LEU A 19 -26.49 -39.01 20.77
C LEU A 19 -25.55 -39.43 19.62
N LEU A 20 -26.10 -39.80 18.46
CA LEU A 20 -25.38 -40.10 17.22
C LEU A 20 -25.31 -38.92 16.25
N LEU A 21 -26.01 -37.81 16.53
CA LEU A 21 -25.63 -36.51 15.96
C LEU A 21 -24.25 -36.23 16.51
N PRO A 22 -23.19 -36.37 15.71
CA PRO A 22 -21.88 -36.21 16.26
C PRO A 22 -21.78 -34.76 16.71
N TRP A 23 -21.44 -34.54 17.98
CA TRP A 23 -20.69 -33.35 18.41
C TRP A 23 -19.30 -33.35 17.76
N ASN A 24 -19.21 -33.70 16.48
CA ASN A 24 -18.23 -33.12 15.61
C ASN A 24 -18.62 -31.64 15.59
N ILE A 25 -18.02 -30.88 16.50
CA ILE A 25 -17.54 -29.56 16.13
C ILE A 25 -16.68 -29.86 14.91
N ILE A 26 -17.31 -29.86 13.73
CA ILE A 26 -16.59 -29.94 12.48
C ILE A 26 -15.75 -28.69 12.55
N LEU A 27 -14.49 -28.87 12.91
CA LEU A 27 -13.45 -27.87 12.75
C LEU A 27 -13.29 -27.74 11.24
N CYS A 28 -14.28 -27.11 10.60
CA CYS A 28 -14.18 -26.70 9.23
C CYS A 28 -12.95 -25.82 9.16
N CYS A 29 -11.99 -26.21 8.33
CA CYS A 29 -10.93 -25.30 7.95
C CYS A 29 -11.61 -24.04 7.42
N GLY A 30 -11.35 -22.90 8.06
CA GLY A 30 -11.73 -21.60 7.52
C GLY A 30 -11.12 -21.41 6.12
N PRO A 31 -11.55 -20.38 5.38
CA PRO A 31 -10.91 -20.07 4.11
C PRO A 31 -9.40 -19.93 4.31
N SER A 32 -8.62 -20.47 3.37
CA SER A 32 -7.20 -20.12 3.30
C SER A 32 -7.13 -18.70 2.76
N LEU A 33 -6.89 -17.74 3.64
CA LEU A 33 -6.81 -16.33 3.31
C LEU A 33 -5.39 -16.01 2.83
N SER A 34 -5.28 -15.30 1.71
CA SER A 34 -4.02 -14.67 1.31
C SER A 34 -3.83 -13.33 2.03
N ASN A 35 -2.66 -12.69 1.87
CA ASN A 35 -2.35 -11.45 2.59
C ASN A 35 -3.41 -10.37 2.33
N ASP A 36 -3.86 -9.70 3.39
CA ASP A 36 -4.88 -8.64 3.39
C ASP A 36 -6.30 -9.05 2.90
N GLU A 37 -6.58 -10.30 2.50
CA GLU A 37 -7.92 -10.75 2.06
C GLU A 37 -8.98 -10.73 3.18
N ASP A 38 -8.53 -10.76 4.43
CA ASP A 38 -9.40 -10.71 5.60
C ASP A 38 -9.69 -9.26 6.04
N ARG A 39 -9.26 -8.26 5.26
CA ARG A 39 -9.34 -6.84 5.62
C ARG A 39 -10.23 -6.08 4.65
N PHE A 40 -10.96 -5.12 5.21
CA PHE A 40 -11.81 -4.20 4.47
C PHE A 40 -11.17 -2.82 4.50
N LEU A 41 -10.83 -2.24 3.34
CA LEU A 41 -10.00 -1.04 3.22
C LEU A 41 -10.42 -0.17 2.01
N LEU A 42 -11.36 0.75 2.24
CA LEU A 42 -11.87 1.66 1.21
C LEU A 42 -11.19 3.03 1.19
N PHE A 43 -10.47 3.39 2.25
CA PHE A 43 -9.81 4.69 2.29
C PHE A 43 -8.41 4.61 1.67
N ASN A 44 -8.19 5.38 0.60
CA ASN A 44 -6.88 5.44 -0.04
C ASN A 44 -5.87 6.16 0.87
N ASP A 45 -4.88 5.45 1.40
CA ASP A 45 -3.87 6.03 2.30
C ASP A 45 -2.87 6.98 1.62
N ALA A 46 -2.76 6.92 0.29
CA ALA A 46 -2.00 7.83 -0.56
C ALA A 46 -2.91 8.80 -1.32
N ILE A 47 -4.00 9.25 -0.68
CA ILE A 47 -5.01 10.12 -1.31
C ILE A 47 -4.45 11.42 -1.92
N ASP A 48 -3.33 11.91 -1.41
CA ASP A 48 -2.63 13.10 -1.92
C ASP A 48 -1.62 12.80 -3.05
N GLY A 49 -1.50 11.54 -3.46
CA GLY A 49 -0.60 11.09 -4.52
C GLY A 49 0.83 10.76 -4.04
N ASN A 50 1.09 10.73 -2.74
CA ASN A 50 2.40 10.39 -2.19
C ASN A 50 2.63 8.86 -2.11
N PHE A 51 2.75 8.22 -3.28
CA PHE A 51 2.99 6.77 -3.41
C PHE A 51 4.40 6.29 -3.03
N GLY A 52 5.34 7.21 -2.76
CA GLY A 52 6.75 6.89 -2.45
C GLY A 52 6.97 6.14 -1.12
N ILE A 53 5.91 5.88 -0.35
CA ILE A 53 6.02 5.36 1.01
C ILE A 53 5.14 4.11 1.19
N LYS A 54 5.31 3.09 0.34
CA LYS A 54 4.68 1.77 0.53
C LYS A 54 4.91 1.21 1.95
N LEU A 55 6.07 1.49 2.55
CA LEU A 55 6.38 1.18 3.96
C LEU A 55 5.44 1.78 5.00
N SER A 56 4.70 2.83 4.67
CA SER A 56 3.74 3.45 5.58
C SER A 56 2.30 3.03 5.33
N THR A 57 2.02 2.26 4.27
CA THR A 57 0.68 1.74 4.01
C THR A 57 0.33 0.63 4.99
N TYR A 58 -0.93 0.57 5.42
CA TYR A 58 -1.38 -0.42 6.41
C TYR A 58 -1.72 -1.74 5.71
N SER A 59 -0.70 -2.53 5.35
CA SER A 59 -0.81 -3.79 4.60
C SER A 59 0.08 -4.88 5.21
N GLU A 60 -0.33 -6.13 5.12
CA GLU A 60 0.45 -7.31 5.50
C GLU A 60 1.65 -7.53 4.55
N ALA A 61 1.59 -6.99 3.34
CA ALA A 61 2.70 -6.95 2.39
C ALA A 61 3.81 -5.96 2.75
N LEU A 62 3.83 -5.39 3.96
CA LEU A 62 4.88 -4.51 4.50
C LEU A 62 6.32 -5.05 4.30
N PHE A 63 6.48 -6.37 4.13
CA PHE A 63 7.76 -7.04 3.93
C PHE A 63 8.12 -7.31 2.46
N TYR A 64 7.15 -7.21 1.53
CA TYR A 64 7.31 -7.40 0.09
C TYR A 64 7.31 -6.04 -0.60
N ILE A 65 8.35 -5.26 -0.33
CA ILE A 65 8.49 -3.92 -0.93
C ILE A 65 9.28 -4.08 -2.22
N ASP A 66 8.57 -4.02 -3.34
CA ASP A 66 9.19 -3.77 -4.64
C ASP A 66 9.73 -2.33 -4.71
N GLU A 67 10.80 -2.12 -5.47
CA GLU A 67 11.45 -0.81 -5.63
C GLU A 67 10.43 0.28 -5.99
N ALA A 68 10.62 1.51 -5.54
CA ALA A 68 9.67 2.60 -5.79
C ALA A 68 9.35 2.68 -7.30
N GLU A 69 8.10 2.34 -7.69
CA GLU A 69 7.62 2.15 -9.07
C GLU A 69 7.90 3.33 -10.04
N ASN A 70 8.36 4.46 -9.52
CA ASN A 70 8.61 5.70 -10.25
C ASN A 70 10.00 6.31 -10.05
N HIS A 71 10.91 5.64 -9.34
CA HIS A 71 12.27 6.07 -8.97
C HIS A 71 12.44 7.60 -8.86
N PRO A 72 11.72 8.27 -7.94
CA PRO A 72 11.72 9.73 -7.82
C PRO A 72 13.11 10.31 -7.53
N ASP A 73 13.95 9.58 -6.79
CA ASP A 73 15.34 9.94 -6.53
C ASP A 73 16.18 9.95 -7.82
N PHE A 74 15.97 8.99 -8.73
CA PHE A 74 16.60 8.98 -10.06
C PHE A 74 16.17 10.17 -10.90
N LYS A 75 14.88 10.53 -10.87
CA LYS A 75 14.35 11.72 -11.55
C LYS A 75 14.95 13.01 -10.99
N ARG A 76 15.08 13.12 -9.67
CA ARG A 76 15.77 14.24 -9.00
C ARG A 76 17.22 14.32 -9.44
N ASN A 77 17.92 13.18 -9.47
CA ASN A 77 19.30 13.11 -9.95
C ASN A 77 19.44 13.58 -11.41
N CYS A 78 18.56 13.11 -12.30
CA CYS A 78 18.55 13.54 -13.70
C CYS A 78 18.26 15.04 -13.84
N SER A 79 17.35 15.57 -13.04
CA SER A 79 17.01 17.01 -13.01
C SER A 79 18.20 17.86 -12.58
N GLU A 80 18.94 17.43 -11.56
CA GLU A 80 20.18 18.09 -11.14
C GLU A 80 21.24 18.11 -12.25
N TRP A 81 21.41 16.99 -12.97
CA TRP A 81 22.33 16.90 -14.11
C TRP A 81 21.90 17.81 -15.26
N LYS A 82 20.62 17.83 -15.61
CA LYS A 82 20.09 18.71 -16.65
C LYS A 82 20.38 20.17 -16.34
N LYS A 83 20.19 20.60 -15.09
CA LYS A 83 20.58 21.94 -14.62
C LYS A 83 22.08 22.17 -14.80
N TYR A 84 22.93 21.22 -14.40
CA TYR A 84 24.38 21.32 -14.57
C TYR A 84 24.82 21.42 -16.04
N THR A 85 24.13 20.74 -16.96
CA THR A 85 24.37 20.87 -18.42
C THR A 85 23.84 22.17 -19.03
N ASN A 86 23.23 23.05 -18.23
CA ASN A 86 22.48 24.21 -18.67
C ASN A 86 21.37 23.86 -19.68
N ASN A 87 20.60 22.81 -19.35
CA ASN A 87 19.51 22.24 -20.15
C ASN A 87 19.90 21.70 -21.54
N LYS A 88 21.19 21.52 -21.82
CA LYS A 88 21.67 20.96 -23.10
C LYS A 88 21.40 19.46 -23.24
N ALA A 89 21.28 18.75 -22.12
CA ALA A 89 20.94 17.34 -22.10
C ALA A 89 19.49 17.12 -21.60
N SER A 90 18.77 16.19 -22.24
CA SER A 90 17.44 15.79 -21.80
C SER A 90 17.51 14.87 -20.57
N GLU A 91 16.53 14.96 -19.66
CA GLU A 91 16.44 14.05 -18.50
C GLU A 91 16.36 12.58 -18.92
N LYS A 92 15.66 12.29 -20.02
CA LYS A 92 15.59 10.94 -20.60
C LYS A 92 16.97 10.42 -20.97
N ASP A 93 17.76 11.20 -21.70
CA ASP A 93 19.10 10.81 -22.12
C ASP A 93 20.08 10.65 -20.96
N ILE A 94 19.96 11.52 -19.94
CA ILE A 94 20.71 11.41 -18.69
C ILE A 94 20.35 10.11 -17.97
N TYR A 95 19.06 9.78 -17.90
CA TYR A 95 18.57 8.55 -17.29
C TYR A 95 19.12 7.31 -17.99
N VAL A 96 19.10 7.29 -19.33
CA VAL A 96 19.66 6.19 -20.12
C VAL A 96 21.13 5.96 -19.78
N VAL A 97 21.94 7.02 -19.74
CA VAL A 97 23.38 6.91 -19.48
C VAL A 97 23.66 6.46 -18.04
N GLN A 98 22.95 7.00 -17.05
CA GLN A 98 23.21 6.67 -15.65
C GLN A 98 22.67 5.29 -15.27
N TYR A 99 21.43 4.97 -15.64
CA TYR A 99 20.69 3.84 -15.06
C TYR A 99 20.43 2.67 -16.01
N GLN A 100 20.51 2.87 -17.32
CA GLN A 100 20.21 1.81 -18.30
C GLN A 100 21.42 1.37 -19.11
N THR A 101 22.49 2.16 -19.11
CA THR A 101 23.72 1.84 -19.86
C THR A 101 24.61 0.92 -19.01
N PRO A 102 24.92 -0.30 -19.50
CA PRO A 102 25.85 -1.18 -18.82
C PRO A 102 27.23 -0.52 -18.66
N PRO A 103 27.92 -0.71 -17.53
CA PRO A 103 29.22 -0.08 -17.29
C PRO A 103 30.25 -0.31 -18.40
N GLN A 104 30.37 -1.55 -18.87
CA GLN A 104 31.37 -1.92 -19.88
C GLN A 104 31.16 -1.14 -21.19
N LEU A 105 29.92 -1.01 -21.65
CA LEU A 105 29.60 -0.30 -22.90
C LEU A 105 30.05 1.17 -22.85
N PHE A 106 29.84 1.83 -21.72
CA PHE A 106 30.29 3.21 -21.54
C PHE A 106 31.82 3.30 -21.45
N LEU A 107 32.46 2.40 -20.70
CA LEU A 107 33.90 2.40 -20.49
C LEU A 107 34.69 2.08 -21.76
N ASP A 108 34.18 1.19 -22.61
CA ASP A 108 34.77 0.89 -23.92
C ASP A 108 34.72 2.12 -24.83
N ALA A 109 33.56 2.78 -24.91
CA ALA A 109 33.40 4.02 -25.68
C ALA A 109 34.31 5.14 -25.17
N TYR A 110 34.46 5.27 -23.85
CA TYR A 110 35.36 6.23 -23.20
C TYR A 110 36.84 5.95 -23.52
N THR A 111 37.26 4.69 -23.45
CA THR A 111 38.66 4.28 -23.64
C THR A 111 39.08 4.37 -25.11
N LEU A 112 38.21 3.92 -26.01
CA LEU A 112 38.45 3.95 -27.46
C LEU A 112 38.13 5.31 -28.09
N ASN A 113 37.58 6.25 -27.31
CA ASN A 113 37.03 7.52 -27.78
C ASN A 113 36.04 7.34 -28.95
N ASN A 114 35.23 6.28 -28.91
CA ASN A 114 34.26 5.93 -29.93
C ASN A 114 32.83 5.97 -29.39
N TRP A 115 32.15 7.08 -29.63
CA TRP A 115 30.80 7.35 -29.11
C TRP A 115 29.66 6.99 -30.08
N GLN A 116 29.95 6.27 -31.17
CA GLN A 116 28.94 5.96 -32.20
C GLN A 116 27.74 5.17 -31.66
N GLY A 117 27.97 4.26 -30.70
CA GLY A 117 26.91 3.50 -30.04
C GLY A 117 25.92 4.36 -29.23
N PHE A 118 26.28 5.62 -28.95
CA PHE A 118 25.46 6.58 -28.22
C PHE A 118 24.92 7.71 -29.12
N LYS A 119 24.94 7.51 -30.45
CA LYS A 119 24.46 8.50 -31.41
C LYS A 119 23.02 8.91 -31.09
N GLY A 120 22.79 10.22 -30.99
CA GLY A 120 21.49 10.80 -30.69
C GLY A 120 21.22 11.05 -29.20
N ASN A 121 22.05 10.55 -28.29
CA ASN A 121 21.94 10.87 -26.87
C ASN A 121 22.53 12.26 -26.59
N SER A 122 21.68 13.22 -26.22
CA SER A 122 22.09 14.62 -25.99
C SER A 122 23.08 14.78 -24.82
N PHE A 123 23.04 13.88 -23.84
CA PHE A 123 23.95 13.92 -22.70
C PHE A 123 25.36 13.47 -23.08
N ILE A 124 25.51 12.40 -23.86
CA ILE A 124 26.80 11.97 -24.38
C ILE A 124 27.39 13.01 -25.33
N GLN A 125 26.57 13.59 -26.21
CA GLN A 125 27.01 14.69 -27.08
C GLN A 125 27.56 15.87 -26.28
N TRP A 126 26.92 16.21 -25.16
CA TRP A 126 27.41 17.23 -24.25
C TRP A 126 28.71 16.79 -23.55
N LEU A 127 28.77 15.59 -22.98
CA LEU A 127 29.93 15.07 -22.26
C LEU A 127 31.19 14.98 -23.14
N ALA A 128 31.02 14.61 -24.41
CA ALA A 128 32.12 14.41 -25.36
C ALA A 128 32.82 15.72 -25.79
N LEU A 129 32.26 16.89 -25.47
CA LEU A 129 32.89 18.18 -25.75
C LEU A 129 34.13 18.38 -24.86
N LYS A 130 35.21 18.93 -25.44
CA LYS A 130 36.49 19.13 -24.76
C LYS A 130 36.36 19.93 -23.45
N GLN A 131 35.51 20.95 -23.42
CA GLN A 131 35.27 21.77 -22.21
C GLN A 131 34.56 21.01 -21.08
N ASN A 132 33.88 19.91 -21.38
CA ASN A 132 33.12 19.12 -20.42
C ASN A 132 33.89 17.87 -19.95
N ARG A 133 35.20 17.81 -20.23
CA ARG A 133 36.04 16.64 -19.94
C ARG A 133 35.97 16.19 -18.48
N THR A 134 35.91 17.11 -17.52
CA THR A 134 35.80 16.77 -16.09
C THR A 134 34.50 16.02 -15.78
N ALA A 135 33.38 16.37 -16.44
CA ALA A 135 32.11 15.67 -16.27
C ALA A 135 32.11 14.29 -16.94
N LEU A 136 32.78 14.17 -18.09
CA LEU A 136 32.98 12.87 -18.75
C LEU A 136 33.86 11.94 -17.90
N ASP A 137 34.97 12.45 -17.36
CA ASP A 137 35.85 11.72 -16.43
C ASP A 137 35.09 11.27 -15.17
N TYR A 138 34.20 12.11 -14.64
CA TYR A 138 33.30 11.73 -13.54
C TYR A 138 32.42 10.53 -13.90
N MET A 139 31.78 10.55 -15.08
CA MET A 139 30.91 9.46 -15.51
C MET A 139 31.69 8.17 -15.74
N ALA A 140 32.91 8.25 -16.29
CA ALA A 140 33.79 7.09 -16.40
C ALA A 140 34.12 6.50 -15.02
N LEU A 141 34.45 7.33 -14.03
CA LEU A 141 34.70 6.87 -12.66
C LEU A 141 33.45 6.27 -12.00
N ALA A 142 32.26 6.82 -12.27
CA ALA A 142 30.99 6.25 -11.82
C ALA A 142 30.79 4.83 -12.36
N LYS A 143 30.99 4.64 -13.68
CA LYS A 143 30.86 3.34 -14.33
C LYS A 143 31.93 2.35 -13.89
N GLN A 144 33.15 2.79 -13.59
CA GLN A 144 34.17 1.93 -12.97
C GLN A 144 33.72 1.42 -11.59
N ALA A 145 33.12 2.29 -10.77
CA ALA A 145 32.58 1.89 -9.47
C ALA A 145 31.44 0.87 -9.60
N GLU A 146 30.52 1.06 -10.55
CA GLU A 146 29.46 0.09 -10.87
C GLU A 146 30.03 -1.25 -11.34
N ALA A 147 31.06 -1.24 -12.20
CA ALA A 147 31.70 -2.45 -12.70
C ALA A 147 32.35 -3.27 -11.58
N VAL A 148 32.99 -2.61 -10.61
CA VAL A 148 33.60 -3.30 -9.45
C VAL A 148 32.52 -3.89 -8.52
N ASP A 149 31.35 -3.26 -8.42
CA ASP A 149 30.24 -3.78 -7.60
C ASP A 149 29.73 -5.14 -8.13
N ILE A 150 29.66 -5.28 -9.47
CA ILE A 150 29.21 -6.48 -10.21
C ILE A 150 30.22 -7.64 -10.14
N LEU A 151 31.46 -7.41 -9.70
CA LEU A 151 32.42 -8.51 -9.53
C LEU A 151 31.92 -9.46 -8.43
N ASN A 152 31.39 -10.62 -8.84
CA ASN A 152 31.07 -11.74 -7.96
C ASN A 152 32.38 -12.27 -7.38
N ALA A 153 32.72 -11.86 -6.16
CA ALA A 153 33.81 -12.47 -5.42
C ALA A 153 33.29 -13.79 -4.84
N ASP A 154 33.97 -14.88 -5.14
CA ASP A 154 33.77 -16.14 -4.43
C ASP A 154 34.20 -15.91 -2.97
N PRO A 155 33.30 -16.08 -1.97
CA PRO A 155 33.62 -15.85 -0.57
C PRO A 155 34.72 -16.77 -0.03
N TRP A 156 35.10 -17.82 -0.77
CA TRP A 156 36.14 -18.78 -0.39
C TRP A 156 37.50 -18.57 -1.11
N ASP A 157 37.62 -17.53 -1.95
CA ASP A 157 38.87 -17.21 -2.67
C ASP A 157 39.41 -15.81 -2.29
N THR A 158 40.69 -15.60 -2.56
CA THR A 158 41.44 -14.33 -2.58
C THR A 158 40.82 -13.23 -3.45
N THR A 159 39.76 -13.52 -4.22
CA THR A 159 39.02 -12.55 -5.02
C THR A 159 38.31 -11.49 -4.18
N VAL A 160 37.95 -11.80 -2.93
CA VAL A 160 37.38 -10.84 -1.96
C VAL A 160 38.36 -9.72 -1.64
N GLU A 161 39.61 -10.07 -1.33
CA GLU A 161 40.64 -9.08 -0.97
C GLU A 161 41.03 -8.21 -2.18
N ARG A 162 41.10 -8.81 -3.38
CA ARG A 162 41.32 -8.05 -4.62
C ARG A 162 40.18 -7.06 -4.91
N LYS A 163 38.92 -7.47 -4.69
CA LYS A 163 37.76 -6.58 -4.82
C LYS A 163 37.86 -5.42 -3.82
N LYS A 164 38.17 -5.70 -2.55
CA LYS A 164 38.36 -4.68 -1.52
C LYS A 164 39.46 -3.67 -1.87
N GLN A 165 40.59 -4.13 -2.38
CA GLN A 165 41.68 -3.26 -2.86
C GLN A 165 41.25 -2.38 -4.04
N ALA A 166 40.53 -2.94 -5.01
CA ALA A 166 40.00 -2.19 -6.15
C ALA A 166 39.00 -1.10 -5.70
N VAL A 167 38.07 -1.44 -4.80
CA VAL A 167 37.11 -0.49 -4.19
C VAL A 167 37.87 0.63 -3.46
N MET A 168 38.87 0.30 -2.65
CA MET A 168 39.70 1.27 -1.93
C MET A 168 40.47 2.20 -2.87
N MET A 169 41.04 1.66 -3.95
CA MET A 169 41.75 2.44 -4.97
C MET A 169 40.80 3.45 -5.63
N LEU A 170 39.62 3.01 -6.05
CA LEU A 170 38.60 3.89 -6.64
C LEU A 170 38.11 4.94 -5.64
N ALA A 171 37.91 4.59 -4.37
CA ALA A 171 37.51 5.56 -3.34
C ALA A 171 38.56 6.68 -3.19
N ASN A 172 39.84 6.32 -3.10
CA ASN A 172 40.93 7.29 -3.00
C ASN A 172 41.10 8.12 -4.28
N LEU A 173 40.83 7.54 -5.46
CA LEU A 173 40.86 8.28 -6.72
C LEU A 173 39.73 9.32 -6.78
N ASN A 174 38.51 8.94 -6.38
CA ASN A 174 37.39 9.87 -6.24
C ASN A 174 37.71 11.01 -5.28
N TYR A 175 38.26 10.70 -4.11
CA TYR A 175 38.68 11.70 -3.13
C TYR A 175 39.68 12.73 -3.69
N LYS A 176 40.69 12.26 -4.44
CA LYS A 176 41.67 13.15 -5.09
C LYS A 176 41.04 14.09 -6.11
N ARG A 177 39.97 13.65 -6.81
CA ARG A 177 39.28 14.45 -7.83
C ARG A 177 38.46 15.60 -7.24
N ILE A 178 38.07 15.53 -5.97
CA ILE A 178 37.27 16.57 -5.30
C ILE A 178 37.95 17.95 -5.39
N ALA A 179 39.24 18.05 -5.10
CA ALA A 179 39.93 19.34 -4.96
C ALA A 179 39.89 20.23 -6.23
N ASN A 180 39.86 19.60 -7.41
CA ASN A 180 39.98 20.29 -8.70
C ASN A 180 38.66 20.31 -9.50
N ALA A 181 37.57 19.80 -8.92
CA ALA A 181 36.29 19.71 -9.59
C ALA A 181 35.43 20.96 -9.34
N PRO A 182 34.53 21.36 -10.27
CA PRO A 182 33.46 22.32 -9.99
C PRO A 182 32.58 21.84 -8.85
N VAL A 183 32.02 22.76 -8.04
CA VAL A 183 31.25 22.46 -6.81
C VAL A 183 30.23 21.33 -6.99
N TYR A 184 29.48 21.34 -8.11
CA TYR A 184 28.53 20.28 -8.43
C TYR A 184 29.17 18.88 -8.49
N LEU A 185 30.32 18.76 -9.16
CA LEU A 185 31.05 17.50 -9.26
C LEU A 185 31.82 17.16 -7.97
N GLN A 186 32.21 18.14 -7.17
CA GLN A 186 32.83 17.89 -5.85
C GLN A 186 31.91 17.05 -4.96
N GLN A 187 30.63 17.42 -4.87
CA GLN A 187 29.64 16.68 -4.07
C GLN A 187 29.46 15.25 -4.58
N ARG A 188 29.48 15.06 -5.90
CA ARG A 188 29.27 13.75 -6.52
C ARG A 188 30.49 12.83 -6.37
N TYR A 189 31.70 13.35 -6.51
CA TYR A 189 32.93 12.63 -6.19
C TYR A 189 32.99 12.29 -4.70
N ALA A 190 32.59 13.21 -3.82
CA ALA A 190 32.51 12.97 -2.39
C ALA A 190 31.56 11.81 -2.05
N PHE A 191 30.36 11.79 -2.65
CA PHE A 191 29.41 10.68 -2.47
C PHE A 191 29.96 9.34 -2.96
N GLN A 192 30.58 9.29 -4.16
CA GLN A 192 31.20 8.06 -4.66
C GLN A 192 32.30 7.55 -3.72
N ALA A 193 33.18 8.44 -3.23
CA ALA A 193 34.21 8.08 -2.27
C ALA A 193 33.60 7.54 -0.96
N ILE A 194 32.58 8.20 -0.41
CA ILE A 194 31.85 7.78 0.80
C ILE A 194 31.25 6.39 0.63
N LYS A 195 30.49 6.16 -0.45
CA LYS A 195 29.87 4.86 -0.73
C LYS A 195 30.94 3.77 -0.84
N LEU A 196 32.00 4.02 -1.61
CA LEU A 196 33.06 3.03 -1.81
C LEU A 196 33.80 2.71 -0.49
N TRP A 197 34.17 3.72 0.31
CA TRP A 197 34.81 3.48 1.61
C TRP A 197 33.93 2.67 2.55
N TYR A 198 32.62 2.90 2.56
CA TYR A 198 31.69 2.10 3.35
C TYR A 198 31.78 0.60 2.99
N TYR A 199 31.80 0.28 1.70
CA TYR A 199 31.87 -1.10 1.21
C TYR A 199 33.25 -1.76 1.30
N VAL A 200 34.29 -1.03 1.70
CA VAL A 200 35.58 -1.65 2.05
C VAL A 200 35.42 -2.53 3.30
N GLY A 201 34.55 -2.14 4.24
CA GLY A 201 34.26 -2.90 5.47
C GLY A 201 34.49 -2.10 6.75
N ALA A 202 33.79 -2.49 7.82
CA ALA A 202 33.73 -1.78 9.10
C ALA A 202 35.04 -1.81 9.91
N ASP A 203 35.90 -2.82 9.70
CA ASP A 203 37.17 -2.97 10.42
C ASP A 203 38.23 -1.95 9.99
N GLU A 204 38.03 -1.30 8.84
CA GLU A 204 38.95 -0.33 8.26
C GLU A 204 38.74 1.07 8.85
N THR A 205 39.14 1.22 10.12
CA THR A 205 39.01 2.47 10.89
C THR A 205 39.46 3.74 10.12
N PRO A 206 40.59 3.74 9.37
CA PRO A 206 41.01 4.90 8.58
C PRO A 206 40.03 5.27 7.46
N ALA A 207 39.38 4.28 6.83
CA ALA A 207 38.39 4.52 5.77
C ALA A 207 37.11 5.16 6.36
N MET A 208 36.66 4.68 7.51
CA MET A 208 35.49 5.24 8.21
C MET A 208 35.73 6.68 8.67
N GLN A 209 36.94 7.00 9.17
CA GLN A 209 37.31 8.37 9.52
C GLN A 209 37.29 9.31 8.31
N LYS A 210 37.86 8.87 7.17
CA LYS A 210 37.83 9.65 5.92
C LYS A 210 36.41 9.87 5.43
N LEU A 211 35.56 8.85 5.48
CA LEU A 211 34.14 8.95 5.12
C LEU A 211 33.46 10.06 5.93
N GLN A 212 33.61 10.05 7.26
CA GLN A 212 33.02 11.06 8.12
C GLN A 212 33.51 12.48 7.78
N GLN A 213 34.82 12.66 7.62
CA GLN A 213 35.41 13.96 7.28
C GLN A 213 34.91 14.49 5.93
N VAL A 214 34.84 13.63 4.91
CA VAL A 214 34.39 14.00 3.57
C VAL A 214 32.90 14.36 3.57
N TYR A 215 32.07 13.60 4.29
CA TYR A 215 30.65 13.92 4.41
C TYR A 215 30.44 15.30 5.05
N LEU A 216 31.05 15.54 6.22
CA LEU A 216 30.92 16.81 6.94
C LEU A 216 31.41 18.01 6.13
N LYS A 217 32.49 17.83 5.35
CA LYS A 217 33.10 18.91 4.57
C LYS A 217 32.36 19.22 3.28
N HIS A 218 31.84 18.20 2.58
CA HIS A 218 31.37 18.35 1.21
C HIS A 218 29.87 18.11 1.01
N LEU A 219 29.18 17.46 1.95
CA LEU A 219 27.78 17.05 1.77
C LEU A 219 26.85 17.54 2.88
N GLU A 220 27.29 17.66 4.13
CA GLU A 220 26.44 18.16 5.21
C GLU A 220 25.89 19.56 4.89
N GLY A 221 24.59 19.76 5.10
CA GLY A 221 23.89 21.01 4.79
C GLY A 221 23.54 21.24 3.32
N ASN A 222 24.01 20.40 2.37
CA ASN A 222 23.66 20.53 0.96
C ASN A 222 22.32 19.87 0.63
N ASN A 223 21.54 20.50 -0.25
CA ASN A 223 20.24 19.99 -0.72
C ASN A 223 20.35 19.29 -2.10
N THR A 224 21.26 18.33 -2.23
CA THR A 224 21.39 17.49 -3.43
C THR A 224 21.02 16.05 -3.14
N ILE A 225 20.60 15.30 -4.17
CA ILE A 225 20.23 13.90 -3.99
C ILE A 225 21.41 13.06 -3.47
N VAL A 226 22.64 13.38 -3.88
CA VAL A 226 23.84 12.67 -3.42
C VAL A 226 24.17 12.96 -1.95
N ALA A 227 23.82 14.15 -1.44
CA ALA A 227 23.90 14.43 -0.01
C ALA A 227 22.86 13.63 0.79
N ALA A 228 21.63 13.52 0.26
CA ALA A 228 20.59 12.69 0.86
C ALA A 228 20.98 11.20 0.89
N TRP A 229 21.47 10.65 -0.22
CA TRP A 229 21.95 9.26 -0.29
C TRP A 229 23.15 8.98 0.63
N ALA A 230 24.05 9.95 0.80
CA ALA A 230 25.23 9.77 1.65
C ALA A 230 24.89 9.59 3.14
N LYS A 231 23.72 10.05 3.58
CA LYS A 231 23.34 10.05 5.01
C LYS A 231 23.27 8.67 5.62
N ILE A 232 22.86 7.64 4.87
CA ILE A 232 22.85 6.27 5.41
C ILE A 232 24.27 5.81 5.73
N TYR A 233 25.23 6.08 4.85
CA TYR A 233 26.61 5.66 5.02
C TYR A 233 27.25 6.43 6.17
N PHE A 234 26.96 7.73 6.27
CA PHE A 234 27.40 8.54 7.39
C PHE A 234 26.79 8.08 8.72
N ALA A 235 25.50 7.73 8.74
CA ALA A 235 24.83 7.23 9.94
C ALA A 235 25.45 5.93 10.46
N MET A 236 25.70 4.98 9.55
CA MET A 236 26.16 3.63 9.91
C MET A 236 27.59 3.58 10.46
N VAL A 237 28.35 4.66 10.34
CA VAL A 237 29.71 4.76 10.89
C VAL A 237 29.79 5.59 12.18
N GLN A 238 28.66 6.10 12.68
CA GLN A 238 28.64 6.86 13.93
C GLN A 238 28.86 5.93 15.13
N LYS A 239 29.61 6.42 16.11
CA LYS A 239 29.79 5.73 17.39
C LYS A 239 28.66 6.01 18.38
N ASP A 240 28.04 7.19 18.28
CA ASP A 240 26.90 7.61 19.11
C ASP A 240 25.61 7.10 18.46
N PRO A 241 24.85 6.19 19.11
CA PRO A 241 23.59 5.68 18.59
C PRO A 241 22.56 6.77 18.29
N THR A 242 22.56 7.87 19.06
CA THR A 242 21.62 8.98 18.81
C THR A 242 21.96 9.72 17.52
N GLN A 243 23.24 9.85 17.17
CA GLN A 243 23.66 10.37 15.86
C GLN A 243 23.29 9.40 14.74
N THR A 244 23.50 8.09 14.92
CA THR A 244 23.06 7.08 13.96
C THR A 244 21.58 7.26 13.62
N THR A 245 20.72 7.30 14.63
CA THR A 245 19.27 7.45 14.47
C THR A 245 18.89 8.78 13.82
N LEU A 246 19.53 9.89 14.21
CA LEU A 246 19.29 11.20 13.61
C LEU A 246 19.52 11.19 12.10
N TYR A 247 20.66 10.63 11.64
CA TYR A 247 20.98 10.62 10.22
C TYR A 247 20.19 9.57 9.44
N LEU A 248 19.80 8.45 10.05
CA LEU A 248 18.85 7.50 9.44
C LEU A 248 17.47 8.13 9.25
N LEU A 249 16.98 8.93 10.21
CA LEU A 249 15.73 9.69 10.07
C LEU A 249 15.81 10.76 8.98
N LYS A 250 16.93 11.49 8.88
CA LYS A 250 17.16 12.43 7.78
C LYS A 250 17.21 11.70 6.42
N ALA A 251 17.85 10.54 6.34
CA ALA A 251 17.89 9.74 5.12
C ALA A 251 16.49 9.22 4.74
N PHE A 252 15.69 8.80 5.72
CA PHE A 252 14.29 8.41 5.53
C PHE A 252 13.46 9.56 4.98
N ASP A 253 13.67 10.78 5.47
CA ASP A 253 12.96 11.94 4.95
C ASP A 253 13.40 12.30 3.53
N GLU A 254 14.70 12.35 3.26
CA GLU A 254 15.22 13.03 2.07
C GLU A 254 15.43 12.14 0.85
N SER A 255 15.33 10.82 1.00
CA SER A 255 15.53 9.84 -0.07
C SER A 255 14.49 8.74 -0.04
N GLU A 256 13.74 8.60 -1.12
CA GLU A 256 12.71 7.57 -1.25
C GLU A 256 13.34 6.16 -1.28
N GLU A 257 14.49 5.99 -1.93
CA GLU A 257 15.19 4.70 -1.98
C GLU A 257 15.73 4.25 -0.63
N LYS A 258 16.05 5.19 0.27
CA LYS A 258 16.72 4.86 1.54
C LYS A 258 15.73 4.66 2.68
N LYS A 259 14.43 4.88 2.44
CA LYS A 259 13.37 4.70 3.44
C LYS A 259 13.32 3.30 4.03
N GLN A 260 13.39 2.26 3.19
CA GLN A 260 13.31 0.88 3.66
C GLN A 260 14.47 0.54 4.59
N PHE A 261 15.70 0.87 4.16
CA PHE A 261 16.89 0.63 4.98
C PHE A 261 16.80 1.35 6.32
N SER A 262 16.46 2.65 6.30
CA SER A 262 16.28 3.43 7.54
C SER A 262 15.17 2.87 8.42
N PHE A 263 14.03 2.49 7.84
CA PHE A 263 12.92 1.89 8.58
C PHE A 263 13.34 0.59 9.27
N LEU A 264 14.01 -0.32 8.57
CA LEU A 264 14.45 -1.59 9.14
C LEU A 264 15.50 -1.41 10.22
N ARG A 265 16.37 -0.39 10.10
CA ARG A 265 17.49 -0.19 11.01
C ARG A 265 17.15 0.56 12.29
N ILE A 266 16.14 1.44 12.26
CA ILE A 266 15.74 2.24 13.43
C ILE A 266 14.84 1.39 14.35
N GLU A 267 15.19 1.29 15.64
CA GLU A 267 14.36 0.65 16.64
C GLU A 267 13.52 1.65 17.46
N LYS A 268 12.48 1.17 18.15
CA LYS A 268 11.62 2.03 19.00
C LYS A 268 12.41 2.65 20.17
N ASN A 269 13.37 1.92 20.72
CA ASN A 269 14.22 2.41 21.81
C ASN A 269 15.16 3.51 21.33
N ASP A 270 15.65 3.44 20.10
CA ASP A 270 16.50 4.47 19.49
C ASP A 270 15.77 5.81 19.35
N LEU A 271 14.51 5.75 18.90
CA LEU A 271 13.64 6.92 18.77
C LEU A 271 13.42 7.59 20.13
N SER A 272 13.12 6.80 21.15
CA SER A 272 12.93 7.27 22.52
C SER A 272 14.22 7.90 23.10
N ALA A 273 15.38 7.33 22.80
CA ALA A 273 16.67 7.85 23.24
C ALA A 273 16.98 9.21 22.57
N LEU A 274 16.77 9.30 21.25
CA LEU A 274 16.98 10.55 20.51
C LEU A 274 16.00 11.65 20.94
N GLU A 275 14.73 11.30 21.21
CA GLU A 275 13.71 12.26 21.63
C GLU A 275 14.09 13.00 22.93
N LYS A 276 14.70 12.28 23.88
CA LYS A 276 15.14 12.82 25.17
C LYS A 276 16.23 13.89 25.03
N VAL A 277 17.06 13.81 24.00
CA VAL A 277 18.23 14.70 23.83
C VAL A 277 18.02 15.78 22.79
N THR A 278 17.12 15.57 21.81
CA THR A 278 16.90 16.54 20.74
C THR A 278 15.99 17.70 21.16
N LYS A 279 16.35 18.92 20.76
CA LYS A 279 15.52 20.13 20.90
C LYS A 279 14.88 20.58 19.59
N ASN A 280 15.29 20.01 18.46
CA ASN A 280 14.83 20.44 17.14
C ASN A 280 13.40 19.93 16.87
N ALA A 281 12.46 20.85 16.63
CA ALA A 281 11.05 20.53 16.42
C ALA A 281 10.81 19.63 15.19
N TYR A 282 11.56 19.85 14.12
CA TYR A 282 11.47 19.04 12.90
C TYR A 282 12.00 17.62 13.14
N THR A 283 13.14 17.47 13.83
CA THR A 283 13.63 16.15 14.26
C THR A 283 12.62 15.42 15.14
N LYS A 284 11.99 16.11 16.11
CA LYS A 284 10.90 15.52 16.92
C LYS A 284 9.74 15.07 16.06
N SER A 285 9.35 15.87 15.06
CA SER A 285 8.31 15.49 14.10
C SER A 285 8.68 14.23 13.31
N LEU A 286 9.95 14.06 12.90
CA LEU A 286 10.41 12.84 12.22
C LEU A 286 10.44 11.62 13.15
N ILE A 287 10.82 11.81 14.42
CA ILE A 287 10.75 10.76 15.45
C ILE A 287 9.32 10.25 15.57
N HIS A 288 8.35 11.15 15.79
CA HIS A 288 6.96 10.75 15.90
C HIS A 288 6.38 10.17 14.59
N THR A 289 6.85 10.64 13.43
CA THR A 289 6.50 10.03 12.14
C THR A 289 6.93 8.56 12.10
N MET A 290 8.20 8.28 12.40
CA MET A 290 8.73 6.91 12.41
C MET A 290 8.04 6.05 13.48
N SER A 291 7.79 6.61 14.68
CA SER A 291 7.05 5.91 15.74
C SER A 291 5.62 5.55 15.30
N ALA A 292 4.91 6.47 14.63
CA ALA A 292 3.56 6.20 14.12
C ALA A 292 3.54 5.08 13.08
N ILE A 293 4.51 5.06 12.16
CA ILE A 293 4.64 4.00 11.14
C ILE A 293 4.92 2.64 11.81
N LYS A 294 5.81 2.61 12.81
CA LYS A 294 6.18 1.40 13.57
C LYS A 294 5.15 0.93 14.60
N THR A 295 4.03 1.65 14.76
CA THR A 295 2.96 1.30 15.67
C THR A 295 1.81 0.65 14.90
N ASN A 296 1.65 -0.67 15.10
CA ASN A 296 0.56 -1.44 14.49
C ASN A 296 -0.79 -1.14 15.15
N GLY A 297 -0.79 -0.86 16.46
CA GLY A 297 -1.97 -0.39 17.19
C GLY A 297 -2.28 1.10 16.95
N ARG A 298 -2.98 1.70 17.90
CA ARG A 298 -3.39 3.12 17.85
C ARG A 298 -2.18 4.05 17.86
N ALA A 299 -2.07 4.94 16.87
CA ALA A 299 -0.92 5.82 16.72
C ALA A 299 -1.23 7.32 16.91
N LEU A 300 -2.44 7.69 17.34
CA LEU A 300 -2.83 9.10 17.50
C LEU A 300 -1.90 9.90 18.41
N GLU A 301 -1.31 9.27 19.44
CA GLU A 301 -0.34 9.92 20.33
C GLU A 301 0.94 10.38 19.62
N HIS A 302 1.29 9.75 18.48
CA HIS A 302 2.41 10.15 17.64
C HIS A 302 1.96 11.06 16.49
N ILE A 303 0.76 10.87 15.95
CA ILE A 303 0.21 11.72 14.88
C ILE A 303 -0.01 13.17 15.36
N LYS A 304 -0.52 13.36 16.59
CA LYS A 304 -0.77 14.68 17.19
C LYS A 304 0.50 15.57 17.22
N PRO A 305 1.65 15.10 17.74
CA PRO A 305 2.90 15.83 17.66
C PRO A 305 3.31 16.20 16.24
N VAL A 306 3.19 15.30 15.24
CA VAL A 306 3.52 15.61 13.84
C VAL A 306 2.67 16.77 13.33
N ALA A 307 1.35 16.70 13.52
CA ALA A 307 0.42 17.74 13.10
C ALA A 307 0.63 19.08 13.82
N THR A 308 1.20 19.06 15.02
CA THR A 308 1.46 20.28 15.82
C THR A 308 2.82 20.90 15.49
N LEU A 309 3.87 20.08 15.40
CA LEU A 309 5.24 20.52 15.18
C LEU A 309 5.49 20.88 13.72
N THR A 310 4.90 20.12 12.79
CA THR A 310 5.06 20.29 11.35
C THR A 310 3.72 20.05 10.64
N PRO A 311 2.74 20.98 10.73
CA PRO A 311 1.41 20.81 10.14
C PRO A 311 1.44 20.59 8.61
N GLU A 312 2.50 21.09 7.95
CA GLU A 312 2.74 20.94 6.52
C GLU A 312 3.58 19.69 6.18
N SER A 313 3.78 18.77 7.13
CA SER A 313 4.55 17.54 6.91
C SER A 313 3.96 16.72 5.78
N LYS A 314 4.81 16.32 4.82
CA LYS A 314 4.45 15.40 3.73
C LYS A 314 4.01 14.01 4.23
N PHE A 315 4.35 13.66 5.47
CA PHE A 315 3.95 12.39 6.07
C PHE A 315 2.57 12.43 6.71
N LEU A 316 2.05 13.62 7.04
CA LEU A 316 0.81 13.70 7.80
C LEU A 316 -0.40 13.07 7.07
N PRO A 317 -0.60 13.26 5.75
CA PRO A 317 -1.70 12.61 5.04
C PRO A 317 -1.63 11.09 5.10
N ILE A 318 -0.45 10.49 4.88
CA ILE A 318 -0.29 9.03 4.91
C ILE A 318 -0.41 8.45 6.31
N LEU A 319 0.04 9.18 7.34
CA LEU A 319 -0.16 8.77 8.74
C LEU A 319 -1.66 8.76 9.10
N ILE A 320 -2.41 9.74 8.60
CA ILE A 320 -3.86 9.81 8.79
C ILE A 320 -4.55 8.67 8.03
N GLY A 321 -4.19 8.45 6.77
CA GLY A 321 -4.71 7.35 5.95
C GLY A 321 -4.47 5.99 6.61
N ARG A 322 -3.24 5.72 7.04
CA ARG A 322 -2.86 4.52 7.79
C ARG A 322 -3.74 4.30 9.03
N GLU A 323 -4.01 5.37 9.78
CA GLU A 323 -4.83 5.29 10.99
C GLU A 323 -6.32 5.07 10.68
N ILE A 324 -6.82 5.58 9.55
CA ILE A 324 -8.17 5.28 9.04
C ILE A 324 -8.26 3.80 8.66
N ASN A 325 -7.30 3.27 7.91
CA ASN A 325 -7.30 1.86 7.53
C ASN A 325 -7.26 0.90 8.73
N LYS A 326 -6.58 1.28 9.81
CA LYS A 326 -6.66 0.55 11.09
C LYS A 326 -8.07 0.56 11.65
N LEU A 327 -8.72 1.72 11.66
CA LEU A 327 -10.11 1.84 12.11
C LEU A 327 -11.08 1.03 11.22
N GLU A 328 -10.84 0.98 9.90
CA GLU A 328 -11.59 0.10 8.99
C GLU A 328 -11.36 -1.38 9.35
N THR A 329 -10.11 -1.78 9.59
CA THR A 329 -9.78 -3.15 9.99
C THR A 329 -10.42 -3.54 11.34
N TRP A 330 -10.46 -2.64 12.31
CA TRP A 330 -11.03 -2.95 13.64
C TRP A 330 -12.57 -2.86 13.69
N LEU A 331 -13.18 -1.99 12.89
CA LEU A 331 -14.62 -1.72 12.96
C LEU A 331 -15.39 -2.16 11.70
N SER A 332 -14.87 -1.90 10.51
CA SER A 332 -15.55 -2.20 9.25
C SER A 332 -15.38 -3.65 8.85
N THR A 333 -14.18 -4.23 8.95
CA THR A 333 -13.92 -5.65 8.61
C THR A 333 -14.86 -6.61 9.34
N PRO A 334 -15.01 -6.57 10.68
CA PRO A 334 -15.91 -7.50 11.37
C PRO A 334 -17.38 -7.30 10.98
N ARG A 335 -17.75 -6.05 10.67
CA ARG A 335 -19.11 -5.74 10.24
C ARG A 335 -19.36 -6.21 8.81
N ILE A 336 -18.42 -6.01 7.89
CA ILE A 336 -18.58 -6.15 6.42
C ILE A 336 -18.08 -7.49 5.86
N LEU A 337 -17.00 -8.04 6.39
CA LEU A 337 -16.48 -9.35 5.98
C LEU A 337 -16.85 -10.44 6.99
N GLY A 338 -17.04 -10.08 8.25
CA GLY A 338 -17.31 -11.04 9.33
C GLY A 338 -16.04 -11.71 9.86
N PHE A 339 -14.87 -11.29 9.40
CA PHE A 339 -13.58 -11.66 9.95
C PHE A 339 -13.25 -10.80 11.18
N TYR A 340 -12.50 -11.39 12.10
CA TYR A 340 -11.96 -10.65 13.22
C TYR A 340 -10.44 -10.63 13.10
N ASP A 341 -9.84 -9.45 13.26
CA ASP A 341 -8.39 -9.27 13.24
C ASP A 341 -7.75 -10.10 14.37
N ASN A 342 -7.10 -11.20 13.95
CA ASN A 342 -6.41 -12.13 14.83
C ASN A 342 -4.89 -12.15 14.58
N TYR A 343 -4.37 -11.39 13.60
CA TYR A 343 -3.03 -11.62 13.05
C TYR A 343 -1.90 -10.92 13.82
N TRP A 344 -2.18 -9.80 14.50
CA TRP A 344 -1.15 -9.04 15.21
C TRP A 344 -0.96 -9.42 16.68
N ASP A 345 -1.67 -10.44 17.16
CA ASP A 345 -1.47 -11.03 18.48
C ASP A 345 -0.66 -12.32 18.33
N GLU A 346 0.60 -12.32 18.78
CA GLU A 346 1.55 -13.46 18.69
C GLU A 346 1.00 -14.76 19.30
N LYS A 347 -0.11 -14.69 20.03
CA LYS A 347 -0.90 -15.83 20.43
C LYS A 347 -2.18 -15.84 19.61
N TYR A 348 -2.31 -16.82 18.72
CA TYR A 348 -3.54 -17.26 18.04
C TYR A 348 -4.63 -17.71 19.03
N ASN A 349 -4.93 -16.88 20.02
CA ASN A 349 -6.04 -17.06 20.93
C ASN A 349 -7.25 -16.47 20.23
N TYR A 350 -8.06 -17.34 19.62
CA TYR A 350 -9.40 -16.99 19.15
C TYR A 350 -10.12 -16.22 20.26
N LYS A 351 -10.33 -14.93 20.02
CA LYS A 351 -11.06 -14.09 20.96
C LYS A 351 -12.52 -14.51 20.94
N THR A 352 -13.13 -14.57 22.11
CA THR A 352 -14.56 -14.86 22.23
C THR A 352 -15.38 -13.68 21.67
N THR A 353 -16.62 -13.93 21.27
CA THR A 353 -17.56 -12.86 20.83
C THR A 353 -17.66 -11.73 21.87
N ALA A 354 -17.62 -12.05 23.17
CA ALA A 354 -17.64 -11.07 24.24
C ALA A 354 -16.38 -10.19 24.26
N GLN A 355 -15.20 -10.77 24.01
CA GLN A 355 -13.95 -10.01 23.91
C GLN A 355 -13.96 -9.07 22.69
N HIS A 356 -14.49 -9.51 21.55
CA HIS A 356 -14.66 -8.65 20.39
C HIS A 356 -15.59 -7.47 20.65
N GLN A 357 -16.72 -7.68 21.33
CA GLN A 357 -17.63 -6.58 21.69
C GLN A 357 -16.97 -5.54 22.61
N ILE A 358 -16.08 -5.97 23.52
CA ILE A 358 -15.31 -5.05 24.37
C ILE A 358 -14.31 -4.24 23.53
N LEU A 359 -13.62 -4.89 22.60
CA LEU A 359 -12.68 -4.22 21.70
C LEU A 359 -13.40 -3.23 20.79
N GLU A 360 -14.50 -3.63 20.15
CA GLU A 360 -15.30 -2.75 19.29
C GLU A 360 -15.72 -1.47 20.01
N LYS A 361 -16.14 -1.55 21.29
CA LYS A 361 -16.45 -0.36 22.09
C LYS A 361 -15.24 0.54 22.30
N LYS A 362 -14.07 -0.04 22.57
CA LYS A 362 -12.82 0.72 22.72
C LYS A 362 -12.41 1.35 21.38
N ASP A 363 -12.61 0.67 20.27
CA ASP A 363 -12.22 1.14 18.93
C ASP A 363 -13.19 2.23 18.44
N ALA A 364 -14.48 2.12 18.75
CA ALA A 364 -15.45 3.19 18.54
C ALA A 364 -15.15 4.44 19.38
N ALA A 365 -14.72 4.27 20.64
CA ALA A 365 -14.29 5.40 21.46
C ALA A 365 -13.02 6.06 20.87
N TYR A 366 -12.11 5.27 20.33
CA TYR A 366 -10.91 5.77 19.67
C TYR A 366 -11.22 6.51 18.36
N LEU A 367 -12.14 5.98 17.55
CA LEU A 367 -12.68 6.64 16.35
C LEU A 367 -13.17 8.05 16.66
N ASN A 368 -13.92 8.22 17.76
CA ASN A 368 -14.41 9.54 18.18
C ASN A 368 -13.26 10.49 18.53
N GLN A 369 -12.25 10.04 19.27
CA GLN A 369 -11.07 10.84 19.59
C GLN A 369 -10.29 11.25 18.33
N PHE A 370 -10.23 10.36 17.34
CA PHE A 370 -9.56 10.62 16.08
C PHE A 370 -10.32 11.65 15.23
N ILE A 371 -11.66 11.51 15.14
CA ILE A 371 -12.53 12.49 14.49
C ILE A 371 -12.40 13.87 15.15
N GLU A 372 -12.45 13.96 16.49
CA GLU A 372 -12.30 15.22 17.22
C GLU A 372 -10.97 15.91 16.92
N PHE A 373 -9.89 15.13 16.90
CA PHE A 373 -8.57 15.61 16.51
C PHE A 373 -8.55 16.17 15.08
N LEU A 374 -9.09 15.42 14.10
CA LEU A 374 -9.11 15.85 12.70
C LEU A 374 -10.02 17.05 12.46
N ILE A 375 -11.14 17.17 13.16
CA ILE A 375 -11.99 18.38 13.11
C ILE A 375 -11.20 19.59 13.59
N ALA A 376 -10.53 19.48 14.73
CA ALA A 376 -9.73 20.57 15.28
C ALA A 376 -8.57 20.96 14.35
N HIS A 377 -7.93 19.99 13.72
CA HIS A 377 -6.84 20.22 12.77
C HIS A 377 -7.35 20.83 11.45
N ASN A 378 -8.43 20.29 10.87
CA ASN A 378 -9.02 20.78 9.62
C ASN A 378 -9.54 22.22 9.74
N LYS A 379 -9.99 22.66 10.93
CA LYS A 379 -10.35 24.06 11.17
C LYS A 379 -9.17 25.03 10.99
N LYS A 380 -7.94 24.57 11.25
CA LYS A 380 -6.71 25.38 11.15
C LYS A 380 -5.99 25.19 9.81
N HIS A 381 -6.02 23.97 9.27
CA HIS A 381 -5.25 23.56 8.09
C HIS A 381 -6.16 22.81 7.11
N SER A 382 -7.21 23.45 6.61
CA SER A 382 -8.20 22.74 5.79
C SER A 382 -7.60 22.27 4.46
N ARG A 383 -7.81 20.98 4.15
CA ARG A 383 -7.33 20.33 2.93
C ARG A 383 -8.34 19.31 2.41
N PRO A 384 -8.43 19.09 1.09
CA PRO A 384 -9.30 18.05 0.51
C PRO A 384 -9.13 16.68 1.16
N ALA A 385 -7.88 16.25 1.38
CA ALA A 385 -7.57 14.97 2.02
C ALA A 385 -8.18 14.84 3.43
N LEU A 386 -8.09 15.90 4.25
CA LEU A 386 -8.66 15.90 5.60
C LEU A 386 -10.18 15.92 5.60
N GLN A 387 -10.79 16.65 4.67
CA GLN A 387 -12.24 16.69 4.53
C GLN A 387 -12.79 15.33 4.10
N LEU A 388 -12.15 14.68 3.13
CA LEU A 388 -12.52 13.33 2.68
C LEU A 388 -12.29 12.28 3.78
N ALA A 389 -11.19 12.37 4.51
CA ALA A 389 -10.95 11.55 5.71
C ALA A 389 -12.08 11.70 6.74
N LEU A 390 -12.55 12.93 7.00
CA LEU A 390 -13.67 13.16 7.92
C LEU A 390 -14.99 12.57 7.40
N VAL A 391 -15.29 12.70 6.10
CA VAL A 391 -16.48 12.04 5.51
C VAL A 391 -16.40 10.53 5.72
N HIS A 392 -15.26 9.93 5.42
CA HIS A 392 -15.04 8.50 5.54
C HIS A 392 -15.15 8.02 6.99
N LEU A 393 -14.53 8.72 7.94
CA LEU A 393 -14.65 8.39 9.37
C LEU A 393 -16.09 8.47 9.88
N TYR A 394 -16.89 9.42 9.38
CA TYR A 394 -18.33 9.44 9.67
C TYR A 394 -19.06 8.24 9.09
N ASN A 395 -18.64 7.72 7.93
CA ASN A 395 -19.16 6.46 7.39
C ASN A 395 -18.78 5.25 8.25
N ILE A 396 -17.54 5.13 8.73
CA ILE A 396 -17.12 4.09 9.70
C ILE A 396 -17.96 4.19 11.01
N GLN A 397 -18.22 5.42 11.47
CA GLN A 397 -19.08 5.71 12.62
C GLN A 397 -20.57 5.40 12.36
N GLN A 398 -20.94 5.07 11.13
CA GLN A 398 -22.33 4.93 10.65
C GLN A 398 -23.16 6.21 10.82
N ASN A 399 -22.51 7.37 10.95
CA ASN A 399 -23.14 8.68 10.99
C ASN A 399 -23.30 9.23 9.57
N TYR A 400 -24.05 8.52 8.75
CA TYR A 400 -24.21 8.83 7.33
C TYR A 400 -24.77 10.24 7.11
N ALA A 401 -25.61 10.76 8.02
CA ALA A 401 -26.14 12.12 7.94
C ALA A 401 -25.05 13.20 8.10
N ALA A 402 -24.07 12.99 9.00
CA ALA A 402 -22.91 13.88 9.08
C ALA A 402 -22.01 13.75 7.85
N ALA A 403 -21.75 12.52 7.40
CA ALA A 403 -20.99 12.26 6.18
C ALA A 403 -21.60 12.98 4.97
N ARG A 404 -22.92 12.85 4.77
CA ARG A 404 -23.67 13.52 3.69
C ARG A 404 -23.54 15.03 3.74
N ARG A 405 -23.75 15.64 4.90
CA ARG A 405 -23.66 17.10 5.06
C ARG A 405 -22.29 17.64 4.68
N LEU A 406 -21.22 16.95 5.06
CA LEU A 406 -19.87 17.35 4.71
C LEU A 406 -19.58 17.10 3.22
N LEU A 407 -20.01 15.95 2.69
CA LEU A 407 -19.81 15.55 1.30
C LEU A 407 -20.50 16.48 0.29
N ASP A 408 -21.70 16.98 0.62
CA ASP A 408 -22.46 17.94 -0.20
C ASP A 408 -21.76 19.30 -0.33
N GLN A 409 -20.84 19.63 0.59
CA GLN A 409 -20.04 20.85 0.55
C GLN A 409 -18.76 20.70 -0.27
N LEU A 410 -18.37 19.48 -0.65
CA LEU A 410 -17.12 19.23 -1.36
C LEU A 410 -17.26 19.51 -2.86
N PRO A 411 -16.29 20.21 -3.48
CA PRO A 411 -16.31 20.46 -4.92
C PRO A 411 -16.02 19.18 -5.70
N VAL A 412 -16.25 19.20 -7.01
CA VAL A 412 -15.69 18.17 -7.91
C VAL A 412 -14.19 18.42 -8.03
N TYR A 413 -13.37 17.40 -7.82
CA TYR A 413 -11.93 17.52 -7.84
C TYR A 413 -11.35 17.22 -9.24
N CYS A 414 -10.37 18.03 -9.66
CA CYS A 414 -9.56 17.72 -10.85
C CYS A 414 -8.53 16.60 -10.58
N ASN A 415 -8.08 16.47 -9.32
CA ASN A 415 -7.22 15.37 -8.91
C ASN A 415 -8.04 14.07 -8.87
N LYS A 416 -7.62 13.08 -9.66
CA LYS A 416 -8.31 11.79 -9.78
C LYS A 416 -8.42 11.04 -8.44
N HIS A 417 -7.44 11.15 -7.54
CA HIS A 417 -7.44 10.43 -6.26
C HIS A 417 -8.51 10.99 -5.32
N TYR A 418 -8.60 12.32 -5.21
CA TYR A 418 -9.67 12.97 -4.43
C TYR A 418 -11.04 12.71 -5.01
N GLU A 419 -11.18 12.72 -6.34
CA GLU A 419 -12.47 12.47 -6.97
C GLU A 419 -12.91 11.00 -6.84
N THR A 420 -11.98 10.05 -6.94
CA THR A 420 -12.24 8.63 -6.67
C THR A 420 -12.73 8.45 -5.23
N GLN A 421 -12.00 8.95 -4.22
CA GLN A 421 -12.43 8.82 -2.83
C GLN A 421 -13.80 9.48 -2.61
N LYS A 422 -14.03 10.67 -3.17
CA LYS A 422 -15.32 11.35 -3.06
C LYS A 422 -16.46 10.49 -3.61
N LEU A 423 -16.27 9.85 -4.77
CA LEU A 423 -17.27 8.98 -5.38
C LEU A 423 -17.52 7.71 -4.55
N ILE A 424 -16.48 7.12 -3.95
CA ILE A 424 -16.60 6.02 -2.98
C ILE A 424 -17.53 6.46 -1.84
N GLU A 425 -17.23 7.59 -1.19
CA GLU A 425 -18.07 8.11 -0.10
C GLU A 425 -19.51 8.40 -0.54
N GLN A 426 -19.71 8.91 -1.77
CA GLN A 426 -21.04 9.16 -2.33
C GLN A 426 -21.85 7.88 -2.51
N VAL A 427 -21.23 6.78 -2.93
CA VAL A 427 -21.90 5.48 -3.07
C VAL A 427 -22.30 4.96 -1.69
N ILE A 428 -21.41 4.99 -0.69
CA ILE A 428 -21.69 4.54 0.68
C ILE A 428 -22.86 5.31 1.28
N VAL A 429 -22.84 6.65 1.19
CA VAL A 429 -23.89 7.51 1.73
C VAL A 429 -25.22 7.30 1.01
N THR A 430 -25.21 7.18 -0.32
CA THR A 430 -26.42 6.91 -1.11
C THR A 430 -27.03 5.57 -0.72
N ALA A 431 -26.22 4.54 -0.49
CA ALA A 431 -26.67 3.21 -0.09
C ALA A 431 -27.45 3.20 1.24
N HIS A 432 -27.10 4.10 2.17
CA HIS A 432 -27.65 4.11 3.52
C HIS A 432 -28.73 5.16 3.76
N ILE A 433 -28.71 6.29 3.06
CA ILE A 433 -29.66 7.39 3.26
C ILE A 433 -30.79 7.39 2.23
N GLU A 434 -30.47 7.08 0.98
CA GLU A 434 -31.44 7.22 -0.11
C GLU A 434 -32.28 5.95 -0.29
N ASP A 435 -33.42 6.11 -0.97
CA ASP A 435 -34.23 4.96 -1.31
C ASP A 435 -33.66 4.20 -2.52
N ILE A 436 -32.68 3.32 -2.29
CA ILE A 436 -32.04 2.50 -3.33
C ILE A 436 -33.00 1.61 -4.14
N GLY A 437 -34.27 1.43 -3.75
CA GLY A 437 -35.27 0.76 -4.58
C GLY A 437 -35.78 1.61 -5.75
N LYS A 438 -35.65 2.95 -5.67
CA LYS A 438 -36.13 3.87 -6.69
C LYS A 438 -35.22 3.88 -7.90
N GLU A 439 -35.81 3.87 -9.09
CA GLU A 439 -35.08 3.88 -10.37
C GLU A 439 -34.12 5.06 -10.51
N THR A 440 -34.51 6.25 -10.05
CA THR A 440 -33.62 7.43 -10.07
C THR A 440 -32.36 7.25 -9.22
N VAL A 441 -32.47 6.52 -8.10
CA VAL A 441 -31.33 6.24 -7.22
C VAL A 441 -30.46 5.12 -7.79
N LYS A 442 -31.06 4.09 -8.39
CA LYS A 442 -30.34 3.04 -9.13
C LYS A 442 -29.52 3.61 -10.28
N GLU A 443 -30.10 4.53 -11.05
CA GLU A 443 -29.38 5.20 -12.14
C GLU A 443 -28.22 6.07 -11.62
N LYS A 444 -28.43 6.82 -10.54
CA LYS A 444 -27.37 7.57 -9.86
C LYS A 444 -26.21 6.66 -9.40
N LEU A 445 -26.53 5.52 -8.79
CA LEU A 445 -25.52 4.53 -8.38
C LEU A 445 -24.76 3.98 -9.60
N ALA A 446 -25.46 3.64 -10.68
CA ALA A 446 -24.85 3.17 -11.91
C ALA A 446 -23.91 4.21 -12.53
N ILE A 447 -24.29 5.49 -12.54
CA ILE A 447 -23.46 6.59 -13.04
C ILE A 447 -22.18 6.72 -12.21
N ASN A 448 -22.29 6.72 -10.89
CA ASN A 448 -21.15 6.85 -9.98
C ASN A 448 -20.19 5.67 -10.09
N MET A 449 -20.70 4.43 -10.09
CA MET A 449 -19.89 3.23 -10.24
C MET A 449 -19.19 3.18 -11.60
N ASN A 450 -19.88 3.53 -12.70
CA ASN A 450 -19.24 3.61 -14.01
C ASN A 450 -18.19 4.72 -14.09
N ARG A 451 -18.36 5.82 -13.34
CA ARG A 451 -17.36 6.88 -13.26
C ARG A 451 -16.11 6.43 -12.51
N LEU A 452 -16.26 5.70 -11.40
CA LEU A 452 -15.14 5.06 -10.70
C LEU A 452 -14.35 4.14 -11.63
N LEU A 453 -15.03 3.26 -12.38
CA LEU A 453 -14.40 2.36 -13.36
C LEU A 453 -13.68 3.08 -14.51
N ARG A 454 -14.05 4.34 -14.82
CA ARG A 454 -13.33 5.19 -15.79
C ARG A 454 -12.12 5.87 -15.17
N LEU A 455 -12.23 6.33 -13.93
CA LEU A 455 -11.13 6.99 -13.21
C LEU A 455 -10.01 6.00 -12.87
N ASN A 456 -10.36 4.75 -12.58
CA ASN A 456 -9.41 3.68 -12.33
C ASN A 456 -9.77 2.40 -13.11
N PRO A 457 -9.22 2.22 -14.32
CA PRO A 457 -9.46 1.01 -15.11
C PRO A 457 -8.96 -0.29 -14.48
N SER A 458 -8.06 -0.25 -13.47
CA SER A 458 -7.61 -1.48 -12.78
C SER A 458 -8.76 -2.21 -12.10
N PHE A 459 -9.76 -1.46 -11.60
CA PHE A 459 -10.98 -2.03 -11.01
C PHE A 459 -11.74 -2.98 -11.95
N LYS A 460 -11.70 -2.75 -13.26
CA LYS A 460 -12.31 -3.66 -14.23
C LYS A 460 -11.58 -5.00 -14.32
N LYS A 461 -10.24 -4.99 -14.18
CA LYS A 461 -9.45 -6.22 -14.23
C LYS A 461 -9.81 -7.14 -13.07
N ARG A 462 -10.03 -6.58 -11.88
CA ARG A 462 -10.41 -7.37 -10.69
C ARG A 462 -11.84 -7.92 -10.78
N LEU A 463 -12.80 -7.13 -11.26
CA LEU A 463 -14.16 -7.61 -11.51
C LEU A 463 -14.25 -8.77 -12.51
N ASN A 464 -13.27 -8.88 -13.41
CA ASN A 464 -13.22 -9.91 -14.45
C ASN A 464 -12.24 -11.05 -14.13
N LYS A 465 -11.62 -11.08 -12.93
CA LYS A 465 -10.82 -12.25 -12.53
C LYS A 465 -11.79 -13.40 -12.25
N GLU A 466 -11.98 -14.22 -13.27
CA GLU A 466 -12.84 -15.42 -13.27
C GLU A 466 -12.21 -16.61 -12.51
N THR A 467 -11.01 -16.45 -11.95
CA THR A 467 -10.27 -17.51 -11.25
C THR A 467 -9.52 -16.99 -10.03
N TYR A 468 -9.71 -17.67 -8.90
CA TYR A 468 -9.02 -17.51 -7.60
C TYR A 468 -7.50 -17.81 -7.64
N GLN A 469 -6.85 -17.86 -8.81
CA GLN A 469 -5.50 -18.39 -8.99
C GLN A 469 -4.44 -17.35 -9.33
N SER A 470 -4.22 -16.37 -8.45
CA SER A 470 -2.88 -15.77 -8.39
C SER A 470 -2.54 -15.37 -6.97
N TRP A 471 -1.80 -16.23 -6.28
CA TRP A 471 -1.12 -15.95 -5.01
C TRP A 471 -0.06 -14.83 -5.10
N GLU A 472 -0.01 -14.12 -6.24
CA GLU A 472 1.05 -13.17 -6.62
C GLU A 472 0.51 -11.78 -6.98
N ASP A 473 -0.77 -11.47 -6.73
CA ASP A 473 -1.26 -10.10 -6.95
C ASP A 473 -0.98 -9.23 -5.71
N GLU A 474 0.27 -8.80 -5.57
CA GLU A 474 0.75 -7.89 -4.52
C GLU A 474 0.00 -6.54 -4.49
N ASN A 475 -0.82 -6.25 -5.51
CA ASN A 475 -1.67 -5.06 -5.62
C ASN A 475 -3.16 -5.37 -5.47
N ALA A 476 -3.52 -6.56 -4.96
CA ALA A 476 -4.91 -6.98 -4.83
C ALA A 476 -5.69 -5.89 -4.09
N GLU A 477 -5.45 -5.67 -2.79
CA GLU A 477 -6.16 -4.71 -1.92
C GLU A 477 -6.37 -3.33 -2.58
N ARG A 478 -5.37 -2.75 -3.25
CA ARG A 478 -5.51 -1.41 -3.87
C ARG A 478 -6.45 -1.35 -5.09
N SER A 479 -7.07 -2.48 -5.45
CA SER A 479 -7.94 -2.61 -6.61
C SER A 479 -9.29 -3.29 -6.31
N ASP A 480 -9.69 -3.55 -5.05
CA ASP A 480 -11.04 -4.04 -4.70
C ASP A 480 -12.05 -2.95 -4.29
N ASP A 481 -11.73 -1.65 -4.31
CA ASP A 481 -12.69 -0.63 -3.88
C ASP A 481 -14.10 -0.83 -4.48
N ILE A 482 -14.17 -1.21 -5.76
CA ILE A 482 -15.43 -1.53 -6.43
C ILE A 482 -16.09 -2.79 -5.88
N SER A 483 -15.34 -3.87 -5.68
CA SER A 483 -15.82 -5.10 -5.08
C SER A 483 -16.36 -4.85 -3.67
N GLU A 484 -15.66 -4.07 -2.85
CA GLU A 484 -16.06 -3.71 -1.50
C GLU A 484 -17.35 -2.86 -1.49
N LEU A 485 -17.45 -1.90 -2.42
CA LEU A 485 -18.67 -1.11 -2.63
C LEU A 485 -19.85 -1.98 -3.08
N LEU A 486 -19.63 -2.98 -3.94
CA LEU A 486 -20.66 -3.93 -4.35
C LEU A 486 -21.15 -4.74 -3.15
N LEU A 487 -20.25 -5.18 -2.26
CA LEU A 487 -20.61 -5.87 -1.03
C LEU A 487 -21.43 -4.98 -0.08
N ILE A 488 -21.04 -3.71 0.09
CA ILE A 488 -21.83 -2.73 0.87
C ILE A 488 -23.24 -2.57 0.29
N LEU A 489 -23.35 -2.38 -1.04
CA LEU A 489 -24.65 -2.26 -1.70
C LEU A 489 -25.46 -3.55 -1.53
N SER A 490 -24.84 -4.73 -1.67
CA SER A 490 -25.49 -6.01 -1.46
C SER A 490 -26.15 -6.07 -0.09
N ARG A 491 -25.43 -5.69 0.96
CA ARG A 491 -25.94 -5.67 2.34
C ARG A 491 -27.07 -4.66 2.52
N ALA A 492 -26.99 -3.49 1.88
CA ALA A 492 -28.05 -2.49 1.91
C ALA A 492 -29.34 -2.99 1.26
N TYR A 493 -29.27 -3.64 0.09
CA TYR A 493 -30.43 -4.26 -0.57
C TYR A 493 -31.00 -5.42 0.23
N LYS A 494 -30.15 -6.26 0.85
CA LYS A 494 -30.59 -7.34 1.74
C LYS A 494 -31.43 -6.81 2.89
N LYS A 495 -30.99 -5.71 3.53
CA LYS A 495 -31.72 -5.05 4.62
C LYS A 495 -33.09 -4.52 4.20
N LYS A 496 -33.26 -4.16 2.92
CA LYS A 496 -34.55 -3.78 2.32
C LYS A 496 -35.41 -4.96 1.86
N GLY A 497 -34.89 -6.18 1.89
CA GLY A 497 -35.58 -7.38 1.42
C GLY A 497 -35.52 -7.60 -0.10
N ASP A 498 -34.73 -6.82 -0.84
CA ASP A 498 -34.47 -7.07 -2.25
C ASP A 498 -33.33 -8.09 -2.39
N LEU A 499 -33.73 -9.36 -2.27
CA LEU A 499 -32.81 -10.49 -2.28
C LEU A 499 -32.22 -10.76 -3.67
N LEU A 500 -32.91 -10.38 -4.74
CA LEU A 500 -32.41 -10.54 -6.10
C LEU A 500 -31.21 -9.63 -6.33
N THR A 501 -31.39 -8.33 -6.09
CA THR A 501 -30.31 -7.34 -6.29
C THR A 501 -29.16 -7.60 -5.33
N SER A 502 -29.46 -7.95 -4.06
CA SER A 502 -28.43 -8.28 -3.08
C SER A 502 -27.56 -9.47 -3.51
N GLY A 503 -28.17 -10.55 -3.99
CA GLY A 503 -27.41 -11.72 -4.45
C GLY A 503 -26.50 -11.41 -5.63
N LEU A 504 -26.99 -10.68 -6.63
CA LEU A 504 -26.18 -10.30 -7.80
C LEU A 504 -24.98 -9.45 -7.41
N LEU A 505 -25.19 -8.46 -6.55
CA LEU A 505 -24.12 -7.61 -6.04
C LEU A 505 -23.10 -8.40 -5.21
N TYR A 506 -23.55 -9.36 -4.39
CA TYR A 506 -22.67 -10.20 -3.58
C TYR A 506 -21.78 -11.08 -4.45
N THR A 507 -22.37 -11.84 -5.37
CA THR A 507 -21.62 -12.72 -6.28
C THR A 507 -20.65 -11.91 -7.14
N LYS A 508 -21.06 -10.72 -7.60
CA LYS A 508 -20.20 -9.85 -8.41
C LYS A 508 -19.09 -9.17 -7.61
N ALA A 509 -19.27 -8.96 -6.30
CA ALA A 509 -18.22 -8.42 -5.45
C ALA A 509 -17.00 -9.34 -5.46
N ASN A 510 -17.21 -10.66 -5.47
CA ASN A 510 -16.13 -11.66 -5.48
C ASN A 510 -15.06 -11.37 -4.40
N ILE A 511 -15.53 -11.09 -3.18
CA ILE A 511 -14.69 -10.89 -2.00
C ILE A 511 -14.92 -12.03 -1.04
N THR A 512 -13.83 -12.57 -0.51
CA THR A 512 -13.88 -13.57 0.54
C THR A 512 -14.55 -12.98 1.78
N THR A 513 -15.61 -13.63 2.25
CA THR A 513 -16.28 -13.27 3.51
C THR A 513 -16.21 -14.45 4.46
N ASN A 514 -16.52 -14.23 5.74
CA ASN A 514 -16.64 -15.30 6.73
C ASN A 514 -17.96 -16.09 6.54
N ALA A 515 -18.21 -16.52 5.31
CA ALA A 515 -19.34 -17.32 4.89
C ALA A 515 -18.82 -18.35 3.88
N TYR A 516 -19.30 -19.59 3.98
CA TYR A 516 -18.90 -20.63 3.04
C TYR A 516 -19.62 -20.46 1.70
N ASP A 517 -18.86 -20.08 0.68
CA ASP A 517 -19.36 -19.90 -0.69
C ASP A 517 -18.99 -21.06 -1.63
N GLY A 518 -18.33 -22.10 -1.11
CA GLY A 518 -17.83 -23.22 -1.92
C GLY A 518 -16.43 -22.97 -2.48
N TRP A 519 -15.93 -23.96 -3.23
CA TRP A 519 -14.66 -23.89 -3.96
C TRP A 519 -14.92 -24.05 -5.45
N GLN A 520 -14.20 -23.30 -6.27
CA GLN A 520 -14.34 -23.30 -7.72
C GLN A 520 -13.32 -24.29 -8.34
N GLU A 521 -13.80 -25.45 -8.83
CA GLU A 521 -12.98 -26.40 -9.60
C GLU A 521 -13.13 -26.23 -11.13
N THR A 522 -14.17 -25.52 -11.59
CA THR A 522 -14.50 -25.30 -13.01
C THR A 522 -15.01 -23.87 -13.25
N ASP A 523 -15.15 -23.44 -14.51
CA ASP A 523 -15.58 -22.07 -14.88
C ASP A 523 -16.91 -21.64 -14.22
N ILE A 524 -17.81 -22.57 -13.88
CA ILE A 524 -19.06 -22.29 -13.17
C ILE A 524 -19.18 -23.24 -11.97
N GLY A 525 -18.90 -22.74 -10.77
CA GLY A 525 -18.96 -23.47 -9.50
C GLY A 525 -20.20 -23.18 -8.66
N TYR A 526 -20.22 -23.74 -7.44
CA TYR A 526 -21.26 -23.50 -6.44
C TYR A 526 -21.28 -22.05 -5.93
N ASP A 527 -20.14 -21.38 -5.94
CA ASP A 527 -19.93 -19.96 -5.62
C ASP A 527 -20.88 -19.01 -6.36
N HIS A 528 -21.26 -19.35 -7.60
CA HIS A 528 -22.19 -18.56 -8.40
C HIS A 528 -23.65 -18.61 -7.90
N ILE A 529 -23.98 -19.60 -7.06
CA ILE A 529 -25.34 -19.82 -6.54
C ILE A 529 -25.41 -19.87 -5.01
N ALA A 530 -24.28 -19.98 -4.30
CA ALA A 530 -24.20 -20.17 -2.86
C ALA A 530 -24.96 -19.10 -2.06
N TRP A 531 -24.90 -17.85 -2.49
CA TRP A 531 -25.67 -16.79 -1.84
C TRP A 531 -27.18 -17.03 -1.95
N TYR A 532 -27.66 -17.42 -3.13
CA TYR A 532 -29.08 -17.67 -3.36
C TYR A 532 -29.56 -18.92 -2.65
N ASP A 533 -28.77 -19.99 -2.58
CA ASP A 533 -29.12 -21.19 -1.81
C ASP A 533 -29.40 -20.85 -0.33
N ARG A 534 -28.58 -19.96 0.25
CA ARG A 534 -28.74 -19.54 1.66
C ARG A 534 -29.93 -18.62 1.92
N PHE A 535 -30.27 -17.73 0.97
CA PHE A 535 -31.14 -16.60 1.27
C PHE A 535 -32.34 -16.43 0.34
N ALA A 536 -32.32 -16.97 -0.87
CA ALA A 536 -33.35 -16.73 -1.86
C ALA A 536 -34.71 -17.31 -1.44
N LYS A 537 -35.76 -16.84 -2.11
CA LYS A 537 -37.07 -17.49 -2.12
C LYS A 537 -37.35 -17.98 -3.54
N PRO A 538 -38.31 -18.90 -3.76
CA PRO A 538 -38.69 -19.31 -5.11
C PRO A 538 -38.99 -18.13 -6.05
N SER A 539 -39.64 -17.07 -5.55
CA SER A 539 -39.92 -15.84 -6.32
C SER A 539 -38.66 -15.02 -6.64
N THR A 540 -37.64 -15.05 -5.78
CA THR A 540 -36.34 -14.43 -6.05
C THR A 540 -35.66 -15.12 -7.22
N ILE A 541 -35.70 -16.45 -7.27
CA ILE A 541 -35.14 -17.24 -8.36
C ILE A 541 -35.87 -16.97 -9.68
N ASP A 542 -37.21 -16.86 -9.64
CA ASP A 542 -37.99 -16.52 -10.84
C ASP A 542 -37.62 -15.14 -11.38
N GLY A 543 -37.48 -14.14 -10.50
CA GLY A 543 -37.00 -12.81 -10.89
C GLY A 543 -35.57 -12.83 -11.44
N LEU A 544 -34.68 -13.64 -10.85
CA LEU A 544 -33.29 -13.78 -11.31
C LEU A 544 -33.22 -14.35 -12.73
N LEU A 545 -33.98 -15.41 -13.01
CA LEU A 545 -34.09 -16.01 -14.33
C LEU A 545 -34.72 -15.04 -15.33
N ALA A 546 -35.75 -14.30 -14.93
CA ALA A 546 -36.35 -13.27 -15.77
C ALA A 546 -35.32 -12.19 -16.16
N LEU A 547 -34.58 -11.65 -15.18
CA LEU A 547 -33.55 -10.64 -15.41
C LEU A 547 -32.39 -11.15 -16.29
N LYS A 548 -31.96 -12.40 -16.07
CA LYS A 548 -30.93 -13.05 -16.89
C LYS A 548 -31.30 -12.99 -18.37
N HIS A 549 -32.55 -13.34 -18.69
CA HIS A 549 -33.08 -13.41 -20.06
C HIS A 549 -33.56 -12.07 -20.63
N THR A 550 -33.56 -10.99 -19.84
CA THR A 550 -33.86 -9.64 -20.33
C THR A 550 -32.82 -9.17 -21.34
N ILE A 551 -33.26 -8.81 -22.55
CA ILE A 551 -32.41 -8.29 -23.64
C ILE A 551 -31.98 -6.84 -23.35
N ASN A 552 -32.94 -5.98 -23.04
CA ASN A 552 -32.72 -4.55 -22.85
C ASN A 552 -32.55 -4.20 -21.37
N LYS A 553 -31.35 -4.45 -20.85
CA LYS A 553 -31.00 -4.11 -19.46
C LYS A 553 -30.73 -2.61 -19.30
N THR A 554 -31.24 -2.03 -18.21
CA THR A 554 -30.90 -0.68 -17.74
C THR A 554 -29.40 -0.56 -17.39
N ALA A 555 -28.91 0.66 -17.20
CA ALA A 555 -27.51 0.87 -16.79
C ALA A 555 -27.18 0.18 -15.45
N PHE A 556 -28.15 0.18 -14.51
CA PHE A 556 -27.99 -0.50 -13.22
C PHE A 556 -28.02 -2.02 -13.38
N GLU A 557 -28.95 -2.58 -14.15
CA GLU A 557 -28.98 -4.02 -14.41
C GLU A 557 -27.73 -4.53 -15.13
N LYS A 558 -27.14 -3.73 -16.03
CA LYS A 558 -25.83 -4.01 -16.63
C LYS A 558 -24.70 -4.01 -15.59
N LEU A 559 -24.74 -3.07 -14.64
CA LEU A 559 -23.80 -3.05 -13.52
C LEU A 559 -23.96 -4.29 -12.64
N LEU A 560 -25.17 -4.79 -12.40
CA LEU A 560 -25.45 -5.97 -11.59
C LEU A 560 -25.07 -7.29 -12.27
N SER A 561 -25.26 -7.37 -13.58
CA SER A 561 -25.14 -8.63 -14.32
C SER A 561 -23.69 -9.15 -14.28
N PRO A 562 -23.45 -10.42 -13.90
CA PRO A 562 -22.14 -11.05 -14.03
C PRO A 562 -21.75 -11.21 -15.51
N SER A 563 -20.44 -11.30 -15.77
CA SER A 563 -19.92 -11.65 -17.10
C SER A 563 -20.34 -13.08 -17.49
N LEU A 564 -20.30 -13.99 -16.51
CA LEU A 564 -20.67 -15.39 -16.65
C LEU A 564 -21.83 -15.74 -15.70
N TRP A 565 -22.92 -16.25 -16.26
CA TRP A 565 -24.09 -16.70 -15.50
C TRP A 565 -24.03 -18.20 -15.26
N ALA A 566 -24.47 -18.66 -14.08
CA ALA A 566 -24.72 -20.08 -13.87
C ALA A 566 -25.83 -20.59 -14.81
N LYS A 567 -25.81 -21.89 -15.11
CA LYS A 567 -26.84 -22.53 -15.96
C LYS A 567 -28.22 -22.38 -15.32
N ASP A 568 -29.25 -22.26 -16.15
CA ASP A 568 -30.63 -22.10 -15.66
C ASP A 568 -31.05 -23.21 -14.69
N ASP A 569 -30.61 -24.44 -14.96
CA ASP A 569 -30.98 -25.59 -14.14
C ASP A 569 -30.36 -25.54 -12.73
N MET A 570 -29.16 -24.95 -12.58
CA MET A 570 -28.56 -24.72 -11.26
C MET A 570 -29.44 -23.79 -10.41
N TYR A 571 -29.99 -22.73 -11.01
CA TYR A 571 -30.93 -21.85 -10.30
C TYR A 571 -32.27 -22.54 -10.03
N LYS A 572 -32.79 -23.34 -10.96
CA LYS A 572 -34.05 -24.07 -10.76
C LYS A 572 -33.95 -25.11 -9.64
N ASP A 573 -32.80 -25.76 -9.47
CA ASP A 573 -32.58 -26.73 -8.41
C ASP A 573 -32.69 -26.09 -7.01
N LEU A 574 -32.30 -24.82 -6.85
CA LEU A 574 -32.52 -24.08 -5.59
C LEU A 574 -34.00 -24.00 -5.21
N LYS A 575 -34.93 -24.03 -6.17
CA LYS A 575 -36.38 -24.02 -5.87
C LYS A 575 -36.86 -25.34 -5.27
N ARG A 576 -36.18 -26.47 -5.54
CA ARG A 576 -36.58 -27.81 -5.09
C ARG A 576 -36.28 -28.05 -3.61
N ASN A 577 -35.30 -27.32 -3.06
CA ASN A 577 -34.91 -27.43 -1.64
C ASN A 577 -35.96 -26.88 -0.65
N TYR A 578 -37.01 -26.19 -1.11
CA TYR A 578 -38.08 -25.63 -0.25
C TYR A 578 -39.30 -26.54 -0.08
N VAL A 579 -39.28 -27.76 -0.64
CA VAL A 579 -40.37 -28.75 -0.53
C VAL A 579 -39.91 -29.90 0.36
N PHE A 580 -39.79 -29.66 1.67
CA PHE A 580 -39.63 -30.70 2.69
C PHE A 580 -40.44 -30.36 3.93
#